data_AF-A0A419W9R6-F1
#
_entry.id   AF-A0A419W9R6-F1
#
_cell.length_a   1.000
_cell.length_b   1.000
_cell.length_c   1.000
_cell.angle_alpha   90.00
_cell.angle_beta   90.00
_cell.angle_gamma   90.00
#
_symmetry.space_group_name_H-M   'P 1'
#
loop_
_entity.id
_entity.type
_entity.pdbx_description
1 polymer ?
#
loop_
_entity_poly.entity_id
_entity_poly.type
_entity_poly.pdbx_seq_one_letter_code
_entity_poly.pdbx_strand_id
1 'polypeptide(L)'
;MKKTIYVLFVILFISCHREFQSSNIWTVEFDTVSSSFYMKERSNQKTQSADQIVQMINRENPSIQIELCKVSNDTAYVRISDGEFLTQQSGTAGADSYLAIVVYNLSEFENIEYINFDFEPGDHAMPGTYSRKDFINF
;
A
#
# COMPACT_ATOMS: atom_id res chain seq x y z
N MET A 1 56.57 -30.85 2.07
CA MET A 1 55.63 -30.08 2.92
C MET A 1 55.29 -28.79 2.20
N LYS A 2 54.08 -28.69 1.63
CA LYS A 2 53.62 -27.51 0.86
C LYS A 2 53.01 -26.49 1.84
N LYS A 3 53.49 -25.25 1.83
CA LYS A 3 52.93 -24.13 2.61
C LYS A 3 51.77 -23.54 1.81
N THR A 4 50.56 -23.61 2.37
CA THR A 4 49.36 -22.98 1.80
C THR A 4 49.25 -21.56 2.35
N ILE A 5 49.15 -20.58 1.44
CA ILE A 5 48.91 -19.17 1.69
C ILE A 5 47.41 -18.99 1.96
N TYR A 6 47.04 -18.39 3.10
CA TYR A 6 45.69 -17.90 3.32
C TYR A 6 45.58 -16.48 2.75
N VAL A 7 44.90 -16.33 1.61
CA VAL A 7 44.45 -15.03 1.12
C VAL A 7 43.14 -14.72 1.83
N LEU A 8 43.18 -13.74 2.72
CA LEU A 8 42.03 -13.21 3.44
C LEU A 8 41.17 -12.39 2.45
N PHE A 9 40.14 -13.01 1.87
CA PHE A 9 39.09 -12.29 1.16
C PHE A 9 38.15 -11.67 2.19
N VAL A 10 38.45 -10.45 2.63
CA VAL A 10 37.45 -9.58 3.24
C VAL A 10 36.57 -9.07 2.11
N ILE A 11 35.50 -9.80 1.80
CA ILE A 11 34.44 -9.27 0.94
C ILE A 11 33.68 -8.25 1.80
N LEU A 12 34.01 -6.98 1.55
CA LEU A 12 33.26 -5.83 2.02
C LEU A 12 31.87 -5.90 1.37
N PHE A 13 30.88 -6.48 2.06
CA PHE A 13 29.48 -6.35 1.67
C PHE A 13 29.05 -4.90 1.92
N ILE A 14 29.31 -4.04 0.93
CA ILE A 14 28.50 -2.83 0.76
C ILE A 14 27.14 -3.33 0.29
N SER A 15 26.25 -3.67 1.22
CA SER A 15 24.82 -3.76 0.93
C SER A 15 24.38 -2.35 0.58
N CYS A 16 24.43 -2.04 -0.71
CA CYS A 16 23.72 -0.93 -1.31
C CYS A 16 22.25 -1.11 -0.91
N HIS A 17 21.79 -0.31 0.04
CA HIS A 17 20.39 -0.21 0.43
C HIS A 17 19.67 0.42 -0.77
N ARG A 18 19.30 -0.41 -1.75
CA ARG A 18 18.37 0.01 -2.78
C ARG A 18 17.03 0.04 -2.08
N GLU A 19 16.70 1.20 -1.49
CA GLU A 19 15.33 1.49 -1.07
C GLU A 19 14.44 1.12 -2.24
N PHE A 20 13.58 0.12 -2.06
CA PHE A 20 12.53 -0.17 -3.02
C PHE A 20 11.63 1.06 -3.03
N GLN A 21 11.82 1.93 -4.02
CA GLN A 21 10.99 3.11 -4.19
C GLN A 21 9.63 2.61 -4.66
N SER A 22 8.64 2.63 -3.76
CA SER A 22 7.24 2.45 -4.10
C SER A 22 6.89 3.43 -5.23
N SER A 23 6.17 2.94 -6.23
CA SER A 23 5.57 3.75 -7.28
C SER A 23 4.28 4.47 -6.85
N ASN A 24 3.69 4.09 -5.70
CA ASN A 24 2.53 4.75 -5.13
C ASN A 24 2.81 6.23 -4.85
N ILE A 25 1.78 7.06 -5.03
CA ILE A 25 1.80 8.49 -4.70
C ILE A 25 1.88 8.64 -3.18
N TRP A 26 1.08 7.86 -2.47
CA TRP A 26 1.05 7.82 -1.01
C TRP A 26 1.49 6.46 -0.49
N THR A 27 2.36 6.46 0.50
CA THR A 27 2.86 5.26 1.19
C THR A 27 2.60 5.35 2.69
N VAL A 28 2.45 4.19 3.33
CA VAL A 28 2.39 4.11 4.79
C VAL A 28 3.81 4.18 5.36
N GLU A 29 4.01 5.03 6.37
CA GLU A 29 5.21 5.02 7.21
C GLU A 29 4.80 4.82 8.68
N PHE A 30 5.72 4.30 9.49
CA PHE A 30 5.52 4.11 10.92
C PHE A 30 6.33 5.14 11.71
N ASP A 31 5.67 5.90 12.58
CA ASP A 31 6.32 6.78 13.53
C ASP A 31 6.60 6.04 14.84
N THR A 32 7.89 5.81 15.11
CA THR A 32 8.34 5.13 16.33
C THR A 32 8.07 5.92 17.62
N VAL A 33 7.88 7.24 17.54
CA VAL A 33 7.65 8.09 18.72
C VAL A 33 6.20 7.99 19.16
N SER A 34 5.27 8.16 18.22
CA SER A 34 3.83 8.03 18.49
C SER A 34 3.32 6.59 18.43
N SER A 35 4.15 5.65 17.94
CA SER A 35 3.79 4.25 17.70
C SER A 35 2.55 4.09 16.81
N SER A 36 2.44 4.94 15.78
CA SER A 36 1.33 4.94 14.82
C SER A 36 1.81 4.95 13.38
N PHE A 37 0.96 4.50 12.49
CA PHE A 37 1.10 4.59 11.04
C PHE A 37 0.54 5.90 10.53
N TYR A 38 1.20 6.48 9.53
CA TYR A 38 0.74 7.68 8.86
C TYR A 38 1.01 7.61 7.36
N MET A 39 0.23 8.36 6.59
CA MET A 39 0.38 8.44 5.14
C MET A 39 1.38 9.53 4.77
N LYS A 40 2.35 9.18 3.91
CA LYS A 40 3.35 10.09 3.37
C LYS A 40 3.30 10.14 1.85
N GLU A 41 3.18 11.35 1.33
CA GLU A 41 3.28 11.62 -0.11
C GLU A 41 4.74 11.44 -0.56
N ARG A 42 4.94 10.64 -1.60
CA ARG A 42 6.26 10.33 -2.20
C ARG A 42 6.49 11.01 -3.54
N SER A 43 5.41 11.36 -4.21
CA SER A 43 5.42 11.85 -5.57
C SER A 43 4.32 12.88 -5.73
N ASN A 44 4.57 13.95 -6.46
CA ASN A 44 3.55 14.91 -6.87
C ASN A 44 3.02 14.61 -8.28
N GLN A 45 3.21 13.37 -8.76
CA GLN A 45 2.74 12.97 -10.09
C GLN A 45 1.22 13.04 -10.13
N LYS A 46 0.71 13.96 -10.95
CA LYS A 46 -0.67 13.93 -11.39
C LYS A 46 -0.89 12.70 -12.26
N THR A 47 -1.53 11.69 -11.69
CA THR A 47 -1.98 10.53 -12.45
C THR A 47 -3.16 10.92 -13.33
N GLN A 48 -3.24 10.37 -14.55
CA GLN A 48 -4.17 10.83 -15.58
C GLN A 48 -5.55 10.17 -15.48
N SER A 49 -5.68 9.03 -14.79
CA SER A 49 -6.97 8.36 -14.53
C SER A 49 -6.98 7.50 -13.27
N ALA A 50 -8.17 7.27 -12.70
CA ALA A 50 -8.36 6.33 -11.60
C ALA A 50 -7.90 4.89 -11.95
N ASP A 51 -8.06 4.46 -13.22
CA ASP A 51 -7.58 3.14 -13.67
C ASP A 51 -6.05 2.99 -13.58
N GLN A 52 -5.30 4.05 -13.90
CA GLN A 52 -3.84 4.04 -13.78
C GLN A 52 -3.42 3.89 -12.31
N ILE A 53 -4.14 4.54 -11.40
CA ILE A 53 -3.91 4.42 -9.95
C ILE A 53 -4.20 2.99 -9.48
N VAL A 54 -5.31 2.38 -9.93
CA VAL A 54 -5.60 0.97 -9.64
C VAL A 54 -4.49 0.04 -10.13
N GLN A 55 -4.02 0.22 -11.36
CA GLN A 55 -2.93 -0.59 -11.91
C GLN A 55 -1.63 -0.45 -11.11
N MET A 56 -1.33 0.76 -10.62
CA MET A 56 -0.19 1.05 -9.76
C MET A 56 -0.32 0.33 -8.40
N ILE A 57 -1.46 0.48 -7.72
CA ILE A 57 -1.74 -0.20 -6.45
C ILE A 57 -1.60 -1.71 -6.60
N ASN A 58 -2.24 -2.29 -7.63
CA ASN A 58 -2.25 -3.72 -7.89
C ASN A 58 -0.85 -4.27 -8.18
N ARG A 59 -0.01 -3.51 -8.88
CA ARG A 59 1.39 -3.90 -9.17
C ARG A 59 2.23 -4.04 -7.91
N GLU A 60 1.99 -3.18 -6.92
CA GLU A 60 2.73 -3.19 -5.66
C GLU A 60 2.19 -4.18 -4.63
N ASN A 61 0.93 -4.56 -4.77
CA ASN A 61 0.23 -5.41 -3.81
C ASN A 61 -0.31 -6.67 -4.50
N PRO A 62 0.55 -7.56 -5.02
CA PRO A 62 0.12 -8.72 -5.81
C PRO A 62 -0.83 -9.68 -5.04
N SER A 63 -0.78 -9.69 -3.71
CA SER A 63 -1.63 -10.52 -2.86
C SER A 63 -3.05 -9.97 -2.67
N ILE A 64 -3.29 -8.69 -2.96
CA ILE A 64 -4.61 -8.06 -2.79
C ILE A 64 -4.87 -7.16 -4.00
N GLN A 65 -5.75 -7.62 -4.90
CA GLN A 65 -6.06 -6.94 -6.15
C GLN A 65 -7.42 -6.25 -6.06
N ILE A 66 -7.47 -4.99 -6.48
CA ILE A 66 -8.72 -4.22 -6.60
C ILE A 66 -9.15 -4.06 -8.06
N GLU A 67 -10.47 -4.01 -8.28
CA GLU A 67 -11.09 -3.65 -9.55
C GLU A 67 -11.90 -2.36 -9.36
N LEU A 68 -11.67 -1.34 -10.21
CA LEU A 68 -12.51 -0.15 -10.23
C LEU A 68 -13.83 -0.46 -10.93
N CYS A 69 -14.92 -0.52 -10.16
CA CYS A 69 -16.24 -0.84 -10.69
C CYS A 69 -16.91 0.37 -11.33
N LYS A 70 -16.83 1.53 -10.67
CA LYS A 70 -17.38 2.82 -11.14
C LYS A 70 -16.86 3.97 -10.29
N VAL A 71 -17.01 5.19 -10.82
CA VAL A 71 -16.95 6.42 -10.04
C VAL A 71 -18.32 7.09 -10.10
N SER A 72 -18.84 7.54 -8.97
CA SER A 72 -20.11 8.26 -8.90
C SER A 72 -20.03 9.38 -7.88
N ASN A 73 -20.29 10.62 -8.32
CA ASN A 73 -20.07 11.83 -7.54
C ASN A 73 -18.63 11.88 -7.02
N ASP A 74 -18.47 11.90 -5.70
CA ASP A 74 -17.21 11.97 -4.96
C ASP A 74 -16.68 10.60 -4.52
N THR A 75 -17.28 9.51 -5.00
CA THR A 75 -17.00 8.15 -4.52
C THR A 75 -16.51 7.23 -5.64
N ALA A 76 -15.34 6.62 -5.43
CA ALA A 76 -14.87 5.47 -6.21
C ALA A 76 -15.38 4.17 -5.58
N TYR A 77 -15.92 3.26 -6.39
CA TYR A 77 -16.39 1.95 -5.96
C TYR A 77 -15.40 0.91 -6.44
N VAL A 78 -14.78 0.18 -5.51
CA VAL A 78 -13.78 -0.84 -5.79
C VAL A 78 -14.21 -2.19 -5.23
N ARG A 79 -13.85 -3.26 -5.93
CA ARG A 79 -14.06 -4.64 -5.49
C ARG A 79 -12.73 -5.34 -5.24
N ILE A 80 -12.65 -6.13 -4.18
CA ILE A 80 -11.57 -7.09 -3.94
C ILE A 80 -12.17 -8.49 -4.04
N SER A 81 -11.85 -9.21 -5.11
CA SER A 81 -12.46 -10.51 -5.43
C SER A 81 -11.97 -11.64 -4.51
N ASP A 82 -10.75 -11.53 -3.99
CA ASP A 82 -10.19 -12.44 -2.97
C ASP A 82 -9.73 -11.59 -1.76
N GLY A 83 -10.59 -11.57 -0.73
CA GLY A 83 -10.34 -10.83 0.49
C GLY A 83 -9.58 -11.62 1.56
N GLU A 84 -9.30 -12.92 1.36
CA GLU A 84 -8.81 -13.78 2.45
C GLU A 84 -7.49 -13.28 3.02
N PHE A 85 -6.56 -12.90 2.15
CA PHE A 85 -5.28 -12.37 2.60
C PHE A 85 -5.45 -11.08 3.41
N LEU A 86 -6.28 -10.16 2.93
CA LEU A 86 -6.57 -8.88 3.58
C LEU A 86 -7.27 -9.07 4.94
N THR A 87 -8.25 -9.97 5.01
CA THR A 87 -9.14 -10.06 6.18
C THR A 87 -8.67 -11.06 7.23
N GLN A 88 -7.82 -12.01 6.86
CA GLN A 88 -7.40 -13.12 7.74
C GLN A 88 -5.88 -13.27 7.89
N GLN A 89 -5.08 -12.90 6.88
CA GLN A 89 -3.65 -13.27 6.86
C GLN A 89 -2.69 -12.09 7.07
N SER A 90 -3.08 -10.86 6.74
CA SER A 90 -2.22 -9.67 6.88
C SER A 90 -2.15 -9.10 8.30
N GLY A 91 -3.07 -9.50 9.18
CA GLY A 91 -3.30 -8.86 10.48
C GLY A 91 -3.91 -7.47 10.37
N THR A 92 -4.41 -6.91 11.48
CA THR A 92 -5.12 -5.62 11.52
C THR A 92 -4.27 -4.47 10.98
N ALA A 93 -3.02 -4.33 11.45
CA ALA A 93 -2.14 -3.26 10.99
C ALA A 93 -1.84 -3.33 9.48
N GLY A 94 -1.68 -4.54 8.93
CA GLY A 94 -1.47 -4.75 7.49
C GLY A 94 -2.73 -4.45 6.68
N ALA A 95 -3.89 -4.81 7.21
CA ALA A 95 -5.18 -4.54 6.58
C ALA A 95 -5.48 -3.04 6.54
N ASP A 96 -5.35 -2.34 7.68
CA ASP A 96 -5.53 -0.89 7.77
C ASP A 96 -4.56 -0.15 6.86
N SER A 97 -3.29 -0.60 6.83
CA SER A 97 -2.27 -0.05 5.91
C SER A 97 -2.68 -0.18 4.44
N TYR A 98 -3.20 -1.35 4.04
CA TYR A 98 -3.64 -1.57 2.67
C TYR A 98 -4.84 -0.70 2.30
N LEU A 99 -5.86 -0.64 3.17
CA LEU A 99 -7.03 0.21 2.95
C LEU A 99 -6.62 1.70 2.87
N ALA A 100 -5.72 2.16 3.74
CA ALA A 100 -5.18 3.51 3.71
C ALA A 100 -4.45 3.82 2.39
N ILE A 101 -3.64 2.88 1.88
CA ILE A 101 -2.98 3.00 0.57
C ILE A 101 -4.01 3.21 -0.53
N VAL A 102 -5.05 2.37 -0.58
CA VAL A 102 -6.07 2.47 -1.62
C VAL A 102 -6.84 3.80 -1.52
N VAL A 103 -7.25 4.18 -0.30
CA VAL A 103 -7.97 5.44 -0.05
C VAL A 103 -7.16 6.65 -0.48
N TYR A 104 -5.93 6.80 0.04
CA TYR A 104 -5.14 7.99 -0.26
C TYR A 104 -4.77 8.08 -1.72
N ASN A 105 -4.35 6.97 -2.35
CA ASN A 105 -3.95 7.00 -3.75
C ASN A 105 -5.14 7.25 -4.67
N LEU A 106 -6.30 6.61 -4.50
CA LEU A 106 -7.45 6.87 -5.37
C LEU A 106 -8.05 8.26 -5.17
N SER A 107 -7.97 8.84 -3.97
CA SER A 107 -8.35 10.24 -3.72
C SER A 107 -7.43 11.27 -4.39
N GLU A 108 -6.32 10.88 -5.01
CA GLU A 108 -5.52 11.78 -5.86
C GLU A 108 -6.16 12.03 -7.24
N PHE A 109 -7.09 11.16 -7.66
CA PHE A 109 -7.87 11.43 -8.86
C PHE A 109 -8.93 12.50 -8.57
N GLU A 110 -9.06 13.46 -9.51
CA GLU A 110 -9.86 14.65 -9.30
C GLU A 110 -11.30 14.32 -8.89
N ASN A 111 -11.78 15.04 -7.85
CA ASN A 111 -13.11 14.93 -7.28
C ASN A 111 -13.43 13.60 -6.57
N ILE A 112 -12.45 12.77 -6.17
CA ILE A 112 -12.70 11.59 -5.32
C ILE A 112 -12.34 11.89 -3.86
N GLU A 113 -13.34 11.87 -2.98
CA GLU A 113 -13.17 12.03 -1.52
C GLU A 113 -13.34 10.70 -0.76
N TYR A 114 -14.13 9.77 -1.32
CA TYR A 114 -14.49 8.52 -0.67
C TYR A 114 -14.18 7.32 -1.55
N ILE A 115 -13.79 6.21 -0.91
CA ILE A 115 -13.68 4.90 -1.55
C ILE A 115 -14.64 3.95 -0.87
N ASN A 116 -15.51 3.33 -1.65
CA ASN A 116 -16.40 2.27 -1.20
C ASN A 116 -15.81 0.92 -1.62
N PHE A 117 -15.52 0.07 -0.64
CA PHE A 117 -14.96 -1.27 -0.83
C PHE A 117 -16.04 -2.34 -0.76
N ASP A 118 -16.02 -3.23 -1.74
CA ASP A 118 -16.83 -4.45 -1.83
C ASP A 118 -15.93 -5.69 -1.71
N PHE A 119 -15.98 -6.36 -0.56
CA PHE A 119 -15.29 -7.63 -0.29
C PHE A 119 -15.94 -8.37 0.89
N GLU A 120 -15.65 -9.66 1.04
CA GLU A 120 -16.16 -10.45 2.17
C GLU A 120 -15.52 -10.02 3.50
N PRO A 121 -16.29 -9.63 4.52
CA PRO A 121 -15.75 -9.18 5.80
C PRO A 121 -14.97 -10.30 6.52
N GLY A 122 -14.01 -9.90 7.35
CA GLY A 122 -13.34 -10.83 8.27
C GLY A 122 -12.72 -10.13 9.48
N ASP A 123 -11.84 -10.83 10.18
CA ASP A 123 -11.38 -10.43 11.53
C ASP A 123 -10.55 -9.15 11.53
N HIS A 124 -9.88 -8.85 10.41
CA HIS A 124 -8.94 -7.72 10.32
C HIS A 124 -9.41 -6.58 9.42
N ALA A 125 -10.44 -6.76 8.60
CA ALA A 125 -10.95 -5.70 7.73
C ALA A 125 -12.45 -5.86 7.45
N MET A 126 -13.13 -4.72 7.31
CA MET A 126 -14.56 -4.65 6.98
C MET A 126 -14.76 -3.91 5.66
N PRO A 127 -15.72 -4.32 4.80
CA PRO A 127 -16.11 -3.54 3.64
C PRO A 127 -16.87 -2.29 4.08
N GLY A 128 -16.97 -1.30 3.19
CA GLY A 128 -17.66 -0.06 3.49
C GLY A 128 -17.07 1.16 2.79
N THR A 129 -17.53 2.33 3.19
CA THR A 129 -17.05 3.61 2.65
C THR A 129 -16.03 4.22 3.59
N TYR A 130 -14.86 4.53 3.05
CA TYR A 130 -13.75 5.13 3.77
C TYR A 130 -13.30 6.42 3.08
N SER A 131 -12.66 7.28 3.86
CA SER A 131 -12.08 8.55 3.47
C SER A 131 -10.69 8.68 4.11
N ARG A 132 -9.92 9.70 3.71
CA ARG A 132 -8.62 9.98 4.34
C ARG A 132 -8.71 10.20 5.85
N LYS A 133 -9.87 10.62 6.37
CA LYS A 133 -10.09 10.90 7.79
C LYS A 133 -10.07 9.63 8.64
N ASP A 134 -10.35 8.48 8.04
CA ASP A 134 -10.37 7.18 8.71
C ASP A 134 -8.95 6.65 8.97
N PHE A 135 -7.92 7.26 8.36
CA PHE A 135 -6.52 6.81 8.44
C PHE A 135 -5.56 7.93 8.87
N ILE A 136 -6.00 8.78 9.80
CA ILE A 136 -5.14 9.77 10.45
C ILE A 136 -4.48 9.11 11.68
N ASN A 137 -3.17 8.87 11.61
CA ASN A 137 -2.37 8.30 12.72
C ASN A 137 -2.98 7.01 13.30
N PHE A 138 -3.05 5.96 12.49
CA PHE A 138 -3.73 4.70 12.80
C PHE A 138 -2.79 3.62 13.34
#